data_AF-A4A268-F1
#
_entry.id   AF-A4A268-F1
#
_cell.length_a   1.000
_cell.length_b   1.000
_cell.length_c   1.000
_cell.angle_alpha   90.00
_cell.angle_beta   90.00
_cell.angle_gamma   90.00
#
_symmetry.space_group_name_H-M   'P 1'
#
loop_
_entity.id
_entity.type
_entity.pdbx_description
1 polymer ?
#
loop_
_entity_poly.entity_id
_entity_poly.type
_entity_poly.pdbx_seq_one_letter_code
_entity_poly.pdbx_strand_id
1 'polypeptide(L)'
;MQEQQHEPDKEITKRRGRRLEPLDESAFMLTMAVPCKAIPRRDEGAHSEHVFPLKVLTPEWRTIYYPVNEAGSTEFVNRFLFLISRAFLGKARLVAWADQTHLTELPGMSLDYTGANNGLFTHLGKYIKYYNEFLAEANDGTTGLDAVRKVILDALNAGPQFVAVQGLSADFEGWKAQVADQRATFMGYALKRLQDPSSVLRQISAATNDQDEILKCLFQQMLADSQTIEESTVTIGSVSAGGSNAGNGKVFTTDDLDGVSSPGSRSGISYPAMIEYAGRKTELAVPSESMTLECTQADEAAEFSWKGEYPDPLGPYGLGPEGSGEIGTVREIHDTTESILTNPDFEEFTTPDVPDGWDIVAGAAGNEIFENTNLADVSHGEKSLKYTATGGASIEISQSISDSTVTGKQLYLVSAQILADSGIGSGTFLIQFEGTGYTPGSTEKIEIASASLPTAFDTRAFFVAMPASIPSDFKLVIRWSGTPTSGKSVYIDDLGIAPVTYGGGIGVGIVRGPTIFGLGDRFTFSVSNTEGVFQAAFREMFGVQLPSSSSPTISDTLAQ
;
A
#
# COMPACT_ATOMS: atom_id res chain seq x y z
N MET A 1 -61.36 -11.54 5.97
CA MET A 1 -60.61 -12.71 5.46
C MET A 1 -59.26 -12.69 6.14
N GLN A 2 -58.89 -13.83 6.74
CA GLN A 2 -57.84 -13.98 7.73
C GLN A 2 -56.42 -13.84 7.17
N GLU A 3 -55.54 -13.33 8.04
CA GLU A 3 -54.08 -13.45 8.04
C GLU A 3 -53.62 -14.91 7.92
N GLN A 4 -52.54 -15.13 7.18
CA GLN A 4 -51.58 -16.20 7.46
C GLN A 4 -50.16 -15.66 7.23
N GLN A 5 -49.46 -15.41 8.34
CA GLN A 5 -47.99 -15.33 8.40
C GLN A 5 -47.44 -16.75 8.53
N HIS A 6 -46.36 -17.03 7.81
CA HIS A 6 -45.65 -18.32 7.84
C HIS A 6 -44.22 -18.05 8.35
N GLU A 7 -43.93 -18.50 9.57
CA GLU A 7 -42.59 -18.64 10.14
C GLU A 7 -41.96 -19.97 9.69
N PRO A 8 -40.65 -20.03 9.42
CA PRO A 8 -39.92 -21.29 9.43
C PRO A 8 -39.03 -21.46 10.66
N ASP A 9 -39.10 -22.69 11.18
CA ASP A 9 -38.47 -23.24 12.37
C ASP A 9 -36.93 -23.18 12.42
N LYS A 10 -36.43 -22.93 13.64
CA LYS A 10 -35.01 -23.07 14.03
C LYS A 10 -34.72 -24.53 14.41
N GLU A 11 -33.87 -25.21 13.64
CA GLU A 11 -33.37 -26.54 14.00
C GLU A 11 -32.01 -26.45 14.74
N ILE A 12 -31.99 -26.97 15.96
CA ILE A 12 -30.87 -26.99 16.90
C ILE A 12 -30.00 -28.22 16.61
N THR A 13 -28.75 -28.04 16.18
CA THR A 13 -27.76 -29.13 16.12
C THR A 13 -26.75 -29.06 17.27
N LYS A 14 -26.91 -29.95 18.25
CA LYS A 14 -25.91 -30.28 19.28
C LYS A 14 -24.66 -30.90 18.63
N ARG A 15 -23.50 -30.25 18.70
CA ARG A 15 -22.20 -30.90 18.48
C ARG A 15 -21.45 -31.10 19.81
N ARG A 16 -21.07 -32.37 20.01
CA ARG A 16 -20.36 -32.92 21.17
C ARG A 16 -18.96 -32.33 21.28
N GLY A 17 -18.59 -31.92 22.50
CA GLY A 17 -17.21 -31.63 22.87
C GLY A 17 -16.34 -32.88 22.82
N ARG A 18 -15.18 -32.78 22.20
CA ARG A 18 -14.05 -33.69 22.42
C ARG A 18 -12.97 -32.94 23.20
N ARG A 19 -12.64 -33.53 24.34
CA ARG A 19 -11.52 -33.19 25.23
C ARG A 19 -10.23 -33.60 24.53
N LEU A 20 -9.28 -32.68 24.39
CA LEU A 20 -7.91 -32.98 23.99
C LEU A 20 -7.10 -33.32 25.25
N GLU A 21 -6.47 -34.49 25.26
CA GLU A 21 -5.42 -34.85 26.22
C GLU A 21 -4.04 -34.57 25.63
N PRO A 22 -3.02 -34.29 26.47
CA PRO A 22 -1.70 -33.87 26.02
C PRO A 22 -0.86 -35.04 25.47
N LEU A 23 -0.13 -34.77 24.39
CA LEU A 23 0.85 -35.69 23.80
C LEU A 23 2.14 -35.70 24.62
N ASP A 24 2.57 -36.90 24.94
CA ASP A 24 3.79 -37.29 25.63
C ASP A 24 5.00 -37.22 24.67
N GLU A 25 6.00 -36.42 25.02
CA GLU A 25 7.28 -36.31 24.32
C GLU A 25 8.26 -37.38 24.84
N SER A 26 8.46 -38.45 24.08
CA SER A 26 9.57 -39.38 24.31
C SER A 26 10.33 -39.74 23.03
N ALA A 27 11.54 -39.18 22.96
CA ALA A 27 12.78 -39.67 22.37
C ALA A 27 12.73 -40.71 21.24
N PHE A 28 13.11 -40.28 20.03
CA PHE A 28 13.59 -41.17 18.95
C PHE A 28 15.08 -40.94 18.68
N MET A 29 15.90 -41.89 19.12
CA MET A 29 17.31 -42.07 18.71
C MET A 29 17.32 -42.93 17.44
N LEU A 30 17.80 -42.38 16.32
CA LEU A 30 17.99 -43.14 15.07
C LEU A 30 19.47 -43.41 14.83
N THR A 31 19.84 -44.69 14.95
CA THR A 31 21.14 -45.23 14.56
C THR A 31 21.10 -45.60 13.07
N MET A 32 21.91 -44.96 12.22
CA MET A 32 22.05 -45.38 10.81
C MET A 32 23.25 -46.31 10.64
N ALA A 33 22.97 -47.57 10.28
CA ALA A 33 23.94 -48.52 9.75
C ALA A 33 23.78 -48.61 8.23
N VAL A 34 24.87 -48.44 7.49
CA VAL A 34 24.92 -48.55 6.02
C VAL A 34 25.46 -49.92 5.63
N PRO A 35 24.73 -50.74 4.84
CA PRO A 35 25.32 -51.92 4.23
C PRO A 35 25.89 -51.60 2.84
N CYS A 36 27.19 -51.86 2.66
CA CYS A 36 27.86 -51.93 1.36
C CYS A 36 27.26 -53.06 0.50
N LYS A 37 26.89 -52.76 -0.74
CA LYS A 37 26.56 -53.76 -1.76
C LYS A 37 27.40 -53.51 -3.00
N ALA A 38 28.23 -54.49 -3.36
CA ALA A 38 29.10 -54.49 -4.53
C ALA A 38 28.29 -54.71 -5.83
N ILE A 39 28.66 -54.01 -6.91
CA ILE A 39 28.18 -54.23 -8.28
C ILE A 39 29.42 -54.37 -9.19
N PRO A 40 29.43 -55.34 -10.14
CA PRO A 40 30.63 -55.72 -10.86
C PRO A 40 30.91 -54.89 -12.13
N ARG A 41 32.19 -54.94 -12.54
CA ARG A 41 32.80 -54.34 -13.74
C ARG A 41 32.12 -54.76 -15.06
N ARG A 42 32.09 -53.84 -16.02
CA ARG A 42 32.06 -54.15 -17.46
C ARG A 42 32.85 -53.10 -18.25
N ASP A 43 33.58 -53.60 -19.23
CA ASP A 43 34.62 -52.93 -20.02
C ASP A 43 34.11 -52.04 -21.16
N GLU A 44 34.92 -50.99 -21.41
CA GLU A 44 35.32 -50.36 -22.68
C GLU A 44 34.30 -49.79 -23.69
N GLY A 45 34.44 -48.48 -23.96
CA GLY A 45 33.93 -47.76 -25.14
C GLY A 45 34.40 -46.30 -25.15
N ALA A 46 35.28 -45.95 -26.09
CA ALA A 46 36.05 -44.71 -26.15
C ALA A 46 35.23 -43.44 -26.51
N HIS A 47 35.38 -42.37 -25.71
CA HIS A 47 35.08 -40.99 -26.10
C HIS A 47 36.28 -40.09 -25.77
N SER A 48 36.69 -39.26 -26.73
CA SER A 48 37.81 -38.33 -26.63
C SER A 48 37.43 -37.10 -25.79
N GLU A 49 37.91 -37.03 -24.55
CA GLU A 49 37.80 -35.83 -23.71
C GLU A 49 39.02 -34.91 -23.89
N HIS A 50 38.76 -33.62 -24.10
CA HIS A 50 39.76 -32.56 -24.13
C HIS A 50 40.33 -32.34 -22.71
N VAL A 51 41.53 -32.84 -22.45
CA VAL A 51 42.24 -32.62 -21.17
C VAL A 51 42.99 -31.29 -21.21
N PHE A 52 42.60 -30.34 -20.36
CA PHE A 52 43.40 -29.14 -20.07
C PHE A 52 44.42 -29.45 -18.95
N PRO A 53 45.74 -29.38 -19.20
CA PRO A 53 46.71 -29.67 -18.15
C PRO A 53 46.89 -28.45 -17.23
N LEU A 54 46.52 -28.59 -15.96
CA LEU A 54 46.94 -27.67 -14.90
C LEU A 54 48.36 -28.05 -14.44
N LYS A 55 49.36 -27.22 -14.77
CA LYS A 55 50.74 -27.40 -14.27
C LYS A 55 50.88 -26.78 -12.88
N VAL A 56 51.16 -27.60 -11.88
CA VAL A 56 51.62 -27.13 -10.55
C VAL A 56 53.09 -27.51 -10.39
N LEU A 57 53.96 -26.52 -10.24
CA LEU A 57 55.39 -26.72 -9.97
C LEU A 57 55.59 -26.88 -8.46
N THR A 58 56.12 -28.02 -8.03
CA THR A 58 56.61 -28.22 -6.66
C THR A 58 58.12 -28.46 -6.68
N PRO A 59 58.85 -28.28 -5.55
CA PRO A 59 60.32 -28.31 -5.52
C PRO A 59 60.95 -29.69 -5.84
N GLU A 60 60.16 -30.75 -5.95
CA GLU A 60 60.63 -32.07 -6.36
C GLU A 60 59.89 -32.50 -7.63
N TRP A 61 60.65 -32.69 -8.71
CA TRP A 61 60.17 -32.89 -10.08
C TRP A 61 59.37 -34.20 -10.25
N ARG A 62 58.10 -34.21 -9.86
CA ARG A 62 57.13 -35.25 -10.27
C ARG A 62 55.84 -34.61 -10.80
N THR A 63 55.56 -34.87 -12.06
CA THR A 63 54.31 -34.49 -12.72
C THR A 63 53.24 -35.52 -12.36
N ILE A 64 52.15 -35.10 -11.72
CA ILE A 64 50.97 -35.94 -11.47
C ILE A 64 49.83 -35.42 -12.34
N TYR A 65 49.24 -36.29 -13.16
CA TYR A 65 48.09 -35.99 -14.00
C TYR A 65 46.81 -36.49 -13.34
N TYR A 66 45.78 -35.64 -13.27
CA TYR A 66 44.43 -36.02 -12.83
C TYR A 66 43.42 -35.75 -13.94
N PRO A 67 42.56 -36.71 -14.31
CA PRO A 67 41.40 -36.46 -15.15
C PRO A 67 40.27 -35.83 -14.32
N VAL A 68 39.57 -34.84 -14.87
CA VAL A 68 38.43 -34.18 -14.24
C VAL A 68 37.24 -34.28 -15.19
N ASN A 69 36.13 -34.85 -14.72
CA ASN A 69 34.88 -34.96 -15.46
C ASN A 69 33.88 -33.89 -14.98
N GLU A 70 33.11 -33.32 -15.90
CA GLU A 70 32.47 -31.99 -15.84
C GLU A 70 31.36 -31.77 -14.77
N ALA A 71 30.97 -32.75 -13.97
CA ALA A 71 29.83 -32.60 -13.05
C ALA A 71 30.19 -32.30 -11.56
N GLY A 72 31.47 -32.14 -11.22
CA GLY A 72 31.90 -31.93 -9.82
C GLY A 72 32.89 -30.78 -9.59
N SER A 73 33.09 -29.90 -10.58
CA SER A 73 34.23 -28.98 -10.60
C SER A 73 34.19 -27.89 -9.53
N THR A 74 33.03 -27.32 -9.22
CA THR A 74 32.92 -26.22 -8.25
C THR A 74 33.08 -26.67 -6.80
N GLU A 75 32.44 -27.78 -6.42
CA GLU A 75 32.53 -28.30 -5.05
C GLU A 75 33.92 -28.89 -4.76
N PHE A 76 34.53 -29.55 -5.76
CA PHE A 76 35.88 -30.09 -5.62
C PHE A 76 36.93 -28.98 -5.56
N VAL A 77 36.83 -27.93 -6.40
CA VAL A 77 37.75 -26.78 -6.34
C VAL A 77 37.62 -26.06 -5.00
N ASN A 78 36.39 -25.88 -4.48
CA ASN A 78 36.18 -25.26 -3.17
C ASN A 78 36.72 -26.12 -2.01
N ARG A 79 36.53 -27.43 -2.04
CA ARG A 79 37.08 -28.34 -1.00
C ARG A 79 38.60 -28.48 -1.11
N PHE A 80 39.16 -28.46 -2.31
CA PHE A 80 40.60 -28.55 -2.56
C PHE A 80 41.33 -27.27 -2.15
N LEU A 81 40.76 -26.09 -2.45
CA LEU A 81 41.26 -24.79 -1.96
C LEU A 81 41.16 -24.70 -0.43
N PHE A 82 40.10 -25.23 0.18
CA PHE A 82 39.93 -25.28 1.63
C PHE A 82 40.95 -26.21 2.33
N LEU A 83 41.34 -27.32 1.67
CA LEU A 83 42.36 -28.23 2.19
C LEU A 83 43.78 -27.68 2.05
N ILE A 84 44.09 -26.98 0.95
CA ILE A 84 45.39 -26.31 0.76
C ILE A 84 45.54 -25.15 1.75
N SER A 85 44.48 -24.38 2.01
CA SER A 85 44.52 -23.24 2.94
C SER A 85 44.78 -23.68 4.39
N ARG A 86 44.24 -24.84 4.81
CA ARG A 86 44.55 -25.45 6.12
C ARG A 86 45.94 -26.05 6.23
N ALA A 87 46.52 -26.55 5.13
CA ALA A 87 47.80 -27.25 5.16
C ALA A 87 49.03 -26.31 5.09
N PHE A 88 48.90 -25.10 4.54
CA PHE A 88 50.06 -24.24 4.24
C PHE A 88 50.05 -22.83 4.85
N LEU A 89 48.96 -22.36 5.47
CA LEU A 89 48.88 -20.99 5.97
C LEU A 89 48.43 -20.95 7.44
N GLY A 90 49.32 -20.46 8.32
CA GLY A 90 48.97 -20.18 9.71
C GLY A 90 47.80 -19.20 9.80
N LYS A 91 46.95 -19.36 10.83
CA LYS A 91 45.66 -18.65 11.03
C LYS A 91 45.67 -17.14 10.71
N ALA A 92 46.78 -16.44 10.95
CA ALA A 92 46.91 -14.99 10.67
C ALA A 92 46.94 -14.63 9.18
N ARG A 93 47.40 -15.54 8.30
CA ARG A 93 47.41 -15.32 6.84
C ARG A 93 46.13 -15.76 6.14
N LEU A 94 45.30 -16.58 6.78
CA LEU A 94 44.00 -16.99 6.24
C LEU A 94 42.99 -15.84 6.29
N VAL A 95 43.05 -15.01 7.34
CA VAL A 95 42.23 -13.79 7.45
C VAL A 95 42.67 -12.76 6.41
N ALA A 96 43.98 -12.55 6.24
CA ALA A 96 44.50 -11.64 5.21
C ALA A 96 44.28 -12.14 3.76
N TRP A 97 44.23 -13.46 3.52
CA TRP A 97 43.96 -14.02 2.20
C TRP A 97 42.45 -14.04 1.89
N ALA A 98 41.58 -14.26 2.88
CA ALA A 98 40.14 -14.09 2.71
C ALA A 98 39.75 -12.61 2.49
N ASP A 99 40.48 -11.67 3.10
CA ASP A 99 40.37 -10.22 2.82
C ASP A 99 40.97 -9.82 1.45
N GLN A 100 41.95 -10.58 0.92
CA GLN A 100 42.60 -10.28 -0.37
C GLN A 100 42.08 -11.09 -1.56
N THR A 101 41.27 -12.13 -1.34
CA THR A 101 40.33 -12.57 -2.36
C THR A 101 39.24 -11.52 -2.44
N HIS A 102 39.57 -10.39 -3.06
CA HIS A 102 38.68 -9.76 -4.01
C HIS A 102 38.14 -10.90 -4.88
N LEU A 103 37.01 -11.48 -4.48
CA LEU A 103 35.96 -11.74 -5.42
C LEU A 103 35.82 -10.41 -6.11
N THR A 104 36.54 -10.24 -7.23
CA THR A 104 36.26 -9.18 -8.18
C THR A 104 34.81 -9.44 -8.51
N GLU A 105 33.93 -8.72 -7.81
CA GLU A 105 32.53 -8.60 -8.17
C GLU A 105 32.59 -8.35 -9.66
N LEU A 106 32.19 -9.35 -10.44
CA LEU A 106 32.09 -9.18 -11.87
C LEU A 106 31.24 -7.92 -12.02
N PRO A 107 31.75 -6.89 -12.72
CA PRO A 107 31.08 -5.60 -12.77
C PRO A 107 29.61 -5.86 -13.02
N GLY A 108 28.76 -5.46 -12.06
CA GLY A 108 27.34 -5.79 -12.08
C GLY A 108 26.82 -5.47 -13.46
N MET A 109 26.42 -6.50 -14.21
CA MET A 109 25.92 -6.28 -15.56
C MET A 109 24.61 -5.51 -15.41
N SER A 110 24.62 -4.26 -15.87
CA SER A 110 23.43 -3.41 -15.89
C SER A 110 22.30 -4.14 -16.62
N LEU A 111 21.08 -3.99 -16.09
CA LEU A 111 19.89 -4.60 -16.66
C LEU A 111 19.63 -4.03 -18.07
N ASP A 112 19.52 -4.90 -19.06
CA ASP A 112 19.09 -4.48 -20.40
C ASP A 112 17.57 -4.29 -20.39
N TYR A 113 17.12 -3.03 -20.35
CA TYR A 113 15.70 -2.70 -20.30
C TYR A 113 15.01 -2.78 -21.67
N THR A 114 15.67 -2.30 -22.73
CA THR A 114 15.02 -2.02 -24.03
C THR A 114 15.75 -2.62 -25.25
N GLY A 115 16.81 -3.39 -25.03
CA GLY A 115 17.57 -4.03 -26.11
C GLY A 115 16.69 -4.97 -26.95
N ALA A 116 16.85 -4.90 -28.28
CA ALA A 116 15.94 -5.57 -29.22
C ALA A 116 15.78 -7.09 -29.02
N ASN A 117 16.82 -7.77 -28.54
CA ASN A 117 16.85 -9.24 -28.41
C ASN A 117 16.77 -9.74 -26.95
N ASN A 118 17.18 -8.92 -25.97
CA ASN A 118 17.30 -9.33 -24.57
C ASN A 118 16.62 -8.37 -23.58
N GLY A 119 16.13 -7.22 -24.07
CA GLY A 119 15.51 -6.16 -23.29
C GLY A 119 14.32 -6.68 -22.50
N LEU A 120 14.34 -6.47 -21.18
CA LEU A 120 13.27 -6.90 -20.29
C LEU A 120 11.92 -6.36 -20.76
N PHE A 121 11.81 -5.04 -20.96
CA PHE A 121 10.56 -4.39 -21.37
C PHE A 121 10.22 -4.62 -22.85
N THR A 122 11.18 -4.96 -23.70
CA THR A 122 10.90 -5.44 -25.06
C THR A 122 10.19 -6.80 -25.05
N HIS A 123 10.54 -7.67 -24.11
CA HIS A 123 9.88 -8.97 -23.95
C HIS A 123 8.55 -8.85 -23.20
N LEU A 124 8.53 -8.12 -22.09
CA LEU A 124 7.30 -7.85 -21.34
C LEU A 124 6.28 -7.11 -22.19
N GLY A 125 6.70 -6.13 -22.98
CA GLY A 125 5.83 -5.39 -23.88
C GLY A 125 5.09 -6.29 -24.87
N LYS A 126 5.74 -7.32 -25.43
CA LYS A 126 5.06 -8.30 -26.29
C LYS A 126 3.99 -9.10 -25.55
N TYR A 127 4.26 -9.53 -24.30
CA TYR A 127 3.26 -10.25 -23.50
C TYR A 127 2.09 -9.33 -23.12
N ILE A 128 2.38 -8.09 -22.74
CA ILE A 128 1.38 -7.07 -22.38
C ILE A 128 0.52 -6.70 -23.59
N LYS A 129 1.13 -6.51 -24.77
CA LYS A 129 0.41 -6.27 -26.03
C LYS A 129 -0.64 -7.35 -26.27
N TYR A 130 -0.25 -8.62 -26.25
CA TYR A 130 -1.20 -9.72 -26.47
C TYR A 130 -2.23 -9.83 -25.34
N TYR A 131 -1.83 -9.62 -24.08
CA TYR A 131 -2.75 -9.55 -22.95
C TYR A 131 -3.84 -8.47 -23.15
N ASN A 132 -3.47 -7.29 -23.68
CA ASN A 132 -4.37 -6.19 -24.00
C ASN A 132 -5.20 -6.45 -25.27
N GLU A 133 -4.66 -7.14 -26.28
CA GLU A 133 -5.42 -7.54 -27.47
C GLU A 133 -6.56 -8.50 -27.11
N PHE A 134 -6.29 -9.50 -26.26
CA PHE A 134 -7.34 -10.40 -25.76
C PHE A 134 -8.39 -9.67 -24.93
N LEU A 135 -7.98 -8.62 -24.20
CA LEU A 135 -8.92 -7.74 -23.49
C LEU A 135 -9.89 -7.04 -24.45
N ALA A 136 -9.36 -6.51 -25.55
CA ALA A 136 -10.17 -5.87 -26.58
C ALA A 136 -11.14 -6.83 -27.29
N GLU A 137 -10.81 -8.13 -27.38
CA GLU A 137 -11.71 -9.15 -27.94
C GLU A 137 -12.92 -9.45 -27.03
N ALA A 138 -12.74 -9.37 -25.70
CA ALA A 138 -13.80 -9.61 -24.71
C ALA A 138 -14.82 -8.46 -24.56
N ASN A 139 -14.64 -7.33 -25.27
CA ASN A 139 -15.27 -6.04 -24.97
C ASN A 139 -16.80 -5.96 -24.74
N ASP A 140 -17.14 -4.92 -23.97
CA ASP A 140 -18.23 -4.68 -23.00
C ASP A 140 -19.60 -4.22 -23.53
N GLY A 141 -19.94 -4.55 -24.78
CA GLY A 141 -21.27 -4.26 -25.32
C GLY A 141 -21.33 -3.10 -26.32
N THR A 142 -20.21 -2.41 -26.57
CA THR A 142 -20.06 -1.52 -27.74
C THR A 142 -19.25 -2.15 -28.88
N THR A 143 -18.26 -2.99 -28.55
CA THR A 143 -17.46 -3.81 -29.48
C THR A 143 -17.23 -5.21 -28.88
N GLY A 144 -16.48 -6.10 -29.54
CA GLY A 144 -16.09 -7.40 -28.98
C GLY A 144 -17.24 -8.43 -28.87
N LEU A 145 -16.99 -9.49 -28.10
CA LEU A 145 -17.92 -10.61 -27.92
C LEU A 145 -19.28 -10.17 -27.34
N ASP A 146 -19.31 -9.23 -26.40
CA ASP A 146 -20.57 -8.84 -25.77
C ASP A 146 -21.45 -7.96 -26.66
N ALA A 147 -20.86 -7.12 -27.50
CA ALA A 147 -21.62 -6.40 -28.53
C ALA A 147 -22.22 -7.37 -29.55
N VAL A 148 -21.45 -8.38 -29.97
CA VAL A 148 -21.94 -9.44 -30.87
C VAL A 148 -23.08 -10.23 -30.21
N ARG A 149 -22.93 -10.61 -28.94
CA ARG A 149 -23.99 -11.24 -28.14
C ARG A 149 -25.26 -10.41 -28.14
N LYS A 150 -25.14 -9.11 -27.80
CA LYS A 150 -26.28 -8.20 -27.72
C LYS A 150 -27.00 -8.05 -29.06
N VAL A 151 -26.26 -7.86 -30.15
CA VAL A 151 -26.84 -7.74 -31.50
C VAL A 151 -27.59 -9.01 -31.89
N ILE A 152 -27.04 -10.19 -31.60
CA ILE A 152 -27.68 -11.48 -31.90
C ILE A 152 -28.95 -11.67 -31.04
N LEU A 153 -28.86 -11.40 -29.73
CA LEU A 153 -30.00 -11.54 -28.82
C LEU A 153 -31.13 -10.58 -29.14
N ASP A 154 -30.82 -9.30 -29.42
CA ASP A 154 -31.82 -8.29 -29.78
C ASP A 154 -32.54 -8.68 -31.09
N ALA A 155 -31.81 -9.20 -32.08
CA ALA A 155 -32.38 -9.65 -33.34
C ALA A 155 -33.29 -10.88 -33.18
N LEU A 156 -32.90 -11.83 -32.32
CA LEU A 156 -33.61 -13.10 -32.15
C LEU A 156 -34.78 -13.01 -31.16
N ASN A 157 -34.72 -12.11 -30.18
CA ASN A 157 -35.82 -11.85 -29.23
C ASN A 157 -37.00 -11.10 -29.87
N ALA A 158 -36.80 -10.47 -31.04
CA ALA A 158 -37.86 -9.80 -31.78
C ALA A 158 -38.83 -10.76 -32.52
N GLY A 159 -38.62 -12.09 -32.47
CA GLY A 159 -39.42 -13.08 -33.19
C GLY A 159 -39.75 -14.36 -32.41
N PRO A 160 -40.53 -15.30 -32.98
CA PRO A 160 -40.96 -16.55 -32.34
C PRO A 160 -39.85 -17.62 -32.21
N GLN A 161 -38.58 -17.27 -32.47
CA GLN A 161 -37.46 -18.21 -32.57
C GLN A 161 -36.70 -18.43 -31.25
N PHE A 162 -37.33 -18.14 -30.10
CA PHE A 162 -36.72 -18.23 -28.77
C PHE A 162 -35.98 -19.56 -28.48
N VAL A 163 -36.47 -20.68 -29.02
CA VAL A 163 -35.85 -22.00 -28.84
C VAL A 163 -34.46 -22.10 -29.51
N ALA A 164 -34.21 -21.39 -30.61
CA ALA A 164 -32.95 -21.45 -31.34
C ALA A 164 -31.78 -20.73 -30.62
N VAL A 165 -32.10 -19.93 -29.59
CA VAL A 165 -31.14 -19.10 -28.84
C VAL A 165 -30.82 -19.69 -27.46
N GLN A 166 -31.46 -20.81 -27.11
CA GLN A 166 -31.24 -21.48 -25.84
C GLN A 166 -29.80 -22.01 -25.76
N GLY A 167 -29.02 -21.53 -24.80
CA GLY A 167 -27.62 -21.89 -24.62
C GLY A 167 -26.62 -20.83 -25.09
N LEU A 168 -27.03 -19.91 -25.98
CA LEU A 168 -26.13 -18.89 -26.54
C LEU A 168 -25.46 -18.03 -25.46
N SER A 169 -26.21 -17.58 -24.45
CA SER A 169 -25.64 -16.82 -23.33
C SER A 169 -24.58 -17.60 -22.57
N ALA A 170 -24.79 -18.91 -22.35
CA ALA A 170 -23.83 -19.76 -21.66
C ALA A 170 -22.56 -19.97 -22.50
N ASP A 171 -22.69 -20.09 -23.83
CA ASP A 171 -21.54 -20.18 -24.74
C ASP A 171 -20.69 -18.89 -24.71
N PHE A 172 -21.32 -17.72 -24.71
CA PHE A 172 -20.61 -16.43 -24.58
C PHE A 172 -19.87 -16.29 -23.25
N GLU A 173 -20.47 -16.70 -22.14
CA GLU A 173 -19.76 -16.72 -20.84
C GLU A 173 -18.59 -17.73 -20.86
N GLY A 174 -18.74 -18.86 -21.56
CA GLY A 174 -17.65 -19.81 -21.80
C GLY A 174 -16.49 -19.20 -22.61
N TRP A 175 -16.79 -18.39 -23.64
CA TRP A 175 -15.76 -17.68 -24.41
C TRP A 175 -15.06 -16.61 -23.59
N LYS A 176 -15.78 -15.86 -22.76
CA LYS A 176 -15.18 -14.89 -21.82
C LYS A 176 -14.22 -15.56 -20.85
N ALA A 177 -14.61 -16.70 -20.28
CA ALA A 177 -13.73 -17.48 -19.42
C ALA A 177 -12.44 -17.93 -20.15
N GLN A 178 -12.54 -18.34 -21.42
CA GLN A 178 -11.36 -18.69 -22.22
C GLN A 178 -10.42 -17.49 -22.45
N VAL A 179 -10.98 -16.30 -22.67
CA VAL A 179 -10.18 -15.07 -22.79
C VAL A 179 -9.47 -14.75 -21.46
N ALA A 180 -10.14 -14.89 -20.33
CA ALA A 180 -9.51 -14.73 -19.01
C ALA A 180 -8.35 -15.72 -18.80
N ASP A 181 -8.53 -17.00 -19.17
CA ASP A 181 -7.49 -18.03 -19.08
C ASP A 181 -6.28 -17.71 -19.98
N GLN A 182 -6.53 -17.17 -21.18
CA GLN A 182 -5.48 -16.72 -22.08
C GLN A 182 -4.70 -15.55 -21.48
N ARG A 183 -5.39 -14.54 -20.94
CA ARG A 183 -4.75 -13.41 -20.22
C ARG A 183 -3.89 -13.90 -19.05
N ALA A 184 -4.42 -14.80 -18.22
CA ALA A 184 -3.67 -15.40 -17.11
C ALA A 184 -2.43 -16.15 -17.59
N THR A 185 -2.50 -16.79 -18.76
CA THR A 185 -1.34 -17.47 -19.38
C THR A 185 -0.25 -16.48 -19.76
N PHE A 186 -0.59 -15.33 -20.37
CA PHE A 186 0.39 -14.28 -20.71
C PHE A 186 1.00 -13.63 -19.48
N MET A 187 0.20 -13.37 -18.44
CA MET A 187 0.69 -12.94 -17.13
C MET A 187 1.70 -13.94 -16.55
N GLY A 188 1.42 -15.24 -16.63
CA GLY A 188 2.36 -16.29 -16.21
C GLY A 188 3.67 -16.30 -17.00
N TYR A 189 3.65 -15.96 -18.29
CA TYR A 189 4.88 -15.80 -19.08
C TYR A 189 5.66 -14.53 -18.72
N ALA A 190 4.97 -13.42 -18.47
CA ALA A 190 5.59 -12.20 -17.98
C ALA A 190 6.29 -12.44 -16.63
N LEU A 191 5.63 -13.13 -15.68
CA LEU A 191 6.24 -13.50 -14.40
C LEU A 191 7.45 -14.42 -14.59
N LYS A 192 7.37 -15.45 -15.45
CA LYS A 192 8.52 -16.32 -15.77
C LYS A 192 9.70 -15.53 -16.34
N ARG A 193 9.43 -14.50 -17.15
CA ARG A 193 10.47 -13.62 -17.69
C ARG A 193 11.16 -12.82 -16.58
N LEU A 194 10.40 -12.30 -15.62
CA LEU A 194 10.90 -11.62 -14.43
C LEU A 194 11.70 -12.58 -13.51
N GLN A 195 11.31 -13.84 -13.46
CA GLN A 195 11.96 -14.90 -12.66
C GLN A 195 13.22 -15.51 -13.31
N ASP A 196 13.66 -15.07 -14.50
CA ASP A 196 14.82 -15.65 -15.16
C ASP A 196 16.11 -15.42 -14.34
N PRO A 197 16.73 -16.48 -13.78
CA PRO A 197 17.90 -16.34 -12.92
C PRO A 197 19.13 -15.80 -13.65
N SER A 198 19.23 -16.06 -14.95
CA SER A 198 20.42 -15.77 -15.75
C SER A 198 20.44 -14.33 -16.26
N SER A 199 19.27 -13.75 -16.49
CA SER A 199 19.14 -12.44 -17.14
C SER A 199 18.43 -11.38 -16.31
N VAL A 200 17.65 -11.72 -15.27
CA VAL A 200 16.96 -10.73 -14.43
C VAL A 200 17.39 -10.82 -12.98
N LEU A 201 17.16 -11.96 -12.31
CA LEU A 201 17.34 -12.06 -10.86
C LEU A 201 18.76 -11.68 -10.41
N ARG A 202 19.78 -12.12 -11.16
CA ARG A 202 21.18 -11.78 -10.88
C ARG A 202 21.48 -10.29 -11.09
N GLN A 203 20.81 -9.64 -12.04
CA GLN A 203 21.06 -8.23 -12.39
C GLN A 203 20.37 -7.29 -11.40
N ILE A 204 19.16 -7.63 -10.95
CA ILE A 204 18.43 -6.87 -9.92
C ILE A 204 18.84 -7.26 -8.49
N SER A 205 19.76 -8.21 -8.34
CA SER A 205 20.22 -8.74 -7.04
C SER A 205 19.12 -9.27 -6.12
N ALA A 206 18.06 -9.87 -6.68
CA ALA A 206 16.97 -10.46 -5.90
C ALA A 206 17.46 -11.70 -5.13
N ALA A 207 17.14 -11.77 -3.83
CA ALA A 207 17.59 -12.88 -2.97
C ALA A 207 16.80 -14.18 -3.22
N THR A 208 15.56 -14.07 -3.71
CA THR A 208 14.67 -15.19 -3.98
C THR A 208 13.99 -15.01 -5.34
N ASN A 209 13.26 -16.05 -5.78
CA ASN A 209 12.41 -15.98 -6.97
C ASN A 209 10.94 -15.64 -6.62
N ASP A 210 10.70 -15.17 -5.39
CA ASP A 210 9.39 -14.71 -4.94
C ASP A 210 8.98 -13.45 -5.70
N GLN A 211 7.70 -13.35 -6.07
CA GLN A 211 7.21 -12.26 -6.90
C GLN A 211 7.42 -10.89 -6.22
N ASP A 212 7.13 -10.77 -4.94
CA ASP A 212 7.18 -9.49 -4.23
C ASP A 212 8.62 -9.00 -4.09
N GLU A 213 9.55 -9.91 -3.80
CA GLU A 213 10.98 -9.62 -3.77
C GLU A 213 11.50 -9.18 -5.14
N ILE A 214 11.11 -9.88 -6.22
CA ILE A 214 11.53 -9.53 -7.59
C ILE A 214 11.04 -8.14 -7.98
N LEU A 215 9.76 -7.83 -7.73
CA LEU A 215 9.17 -6.56 -8.12
C LEU A 215 9.77 -5.41 -7.32
N LYS A 216 10.02 -5.60 -6.03
CA LYS A 216 10.74 -4.65 -5.19
C LYS A 216 12.16 -4.40 -5.69
N CYS A 217 12.95 -5.45 -5.94
CA CYS A 217 14.31 -5.32 -6.46
C CYS A 217 14.33 -4.68 -7.86
N LEU A 218 13.36 -5.02 -8.73
CA LEU A 218 13.22 -4.37 -10.03
C LEU A 218 12.94 -2.88 -9.89
N PHE A 219 12.02 -2.48 -9.00
CA PHE A 219 11.73 -1.09 -8.72
C PHE A 219 12.99 -0.33 -8.28
N GLN A 220 13.73 -0.88 -7.32
CA GLN A 220 14.98 -0.28 -6.83
C GLN A 220 16.04 -0.19 -7.92
N GLN A 221 16.20 -1.23 -8.74
CA GLN A 221 17.16 -1.24 -9.84
C GLN A 221 16.79 -0.22 -10.92
N MET A 222 15.50 -0.09 -11.26
CA MET A 222 15.02 0.95 -12.17
C MET A 222 15.33 2.35 -11.65
N LEU A 223 15.11 2.62 -10.35
CA LEU A 223 15.51 3.89 -9.75
C LEU A 223 17.02 4.13 -9.83
N ALA A 224 17.82 3.11 -9.52
CA ALA A 224 19.29 3.21 -9.57
C ALA A 224 19.80 3.50 -11.00
N ASP A 225 19.16 2.88 -12.00
CA ASP A 225 19.49 3.06 -13.42
C ASP A 225 18.76 4.25 -14.07
N SER A 226 18.00 5.03 -13.28
CA SER A 226 17.17 6.15 -13.75
C SER A 226 16.23 5.76 -14.90
N GLN A 227 15.64 4.58 -14.83
CA GLN A 227 14.66 4.08 -15.79
C GLN A 227 13.24 4.34 -15.33
N THR A 228 12.39 4.76 -16.26
CA THR A 228 10.98 5.06 -16.01
C THR A 228 10.10 4.57 -17.14
N ILE A 229 8.86 4.18 -16.81
CA ILE A 229 7.77 3.93 -17.76
C ILE A 229 6.81 5.12 -17.80
N GLU A 230 5.87 5.14 -18.75
CA GLU A 230 4.86 6.21 -18.81
C GLU A 230 4.03 6.24 -17.53
N GLU A 231 3.80 7.42 -16.97
CA GLU A 231 3.02 7.60 -15.75
C GLU A 231 1.52 7.48 -16.00
N SER A 232 0.84 6.88 -15.03
CA SER A 232 -0.60 6.96 -14.90
C SER A 232 -0.97 8.19 -14.06
N THR A 233 -2.06 8.87 -14.41
CA THR A 233 -2.56 10.03 -13.65
C THR A 233 -3.88 9.69 -12.98
N VAL A 234 -3.84 9.53 -11.65
CA VAL A 234 -5.04 9.32 -10.83
C VAL A 234 -5.65 10.66 -10.43
N THR A 235 -6.97 10.77 -10.54
CA THR A 235 -7.74 11.93 -10.08
C THR A 235 -8.85 11.47 -9.15
N ILE A 236 -8.91 12.09 -7.98
CA ILE A 236 -9.96 11.87 -6.99
C ILE A 236 -11.00 13.00 -7.10
N GLY A 237 -12.26 12.63 -7.30
CA GLY A 237 -13.40 13.55 -7.28
C GLY A 237 -13.71 14.02 -5.86
N SER A 238 -14.43 15.14 -5.74
CA SER A 238 -14.87 15.66 -4.44
C SER A 238 -15.77 14.66 -3.72
N VAL A 239 -15.55 14.46 -2.43
CA VAL A 239 -16.42 13.63 -1.61
C VAL A 239 -17.79 14.29 -1.44
N SER A 240 -18.85 13.53 -1.68
CA SER A 240 -20.24 13.94 -1.54
C SER A 240 -20.90 13.15 -0.41
N ALA A 241 -21.48 13.86 0.55
CA ALA A 241 -22.32 13.27 1.59
C ALA A 241 -23.71 12.92 1.03
N GLY A 242 -24.29 11.81 1.48
CA GLY A 242 -25.66 11.45 1.17
C GLY A 242 -26.63 12.48 1.74
N GLY A 243 -27.66 12.84 0.95
CA GLY A 243 -28.65 13.85 1.37
C GLY A 243 -29.54 13.43 2.55
N SER A 244 -29.42 12.18 3.00
CA SER A 244 -30.13 11.63 4.17
C SER A 244 -29.19 11.32 5.34
N ASN A 245 -27.92 11.74 5.28
CA ASN A 245 -27.00 11.55 6.39
C ASN A 245 -27.49 12.31 7.63
N ALA A 246 -27.45 11.66 8.78
CA ALA A 246 -27.75 12.27 10.07
C ALA A 246 -26.56 13.07 10.61
N GLY A 247 -25.36 12.51 10.49
CA GLY A 247 -24.11 13.13 10.91
C GLY A 247 -23.60 14.14 9.90
N ASN A 248 -22.79 15.08 10.40
CA ASN A 248 -22.18 16.15 9.61
C ASN A 248 -20.64 16.06 9.57
N GLY A 249 -20.08 14.89 9.90
CA GLY A 249 -18.66 14.63 9.72
C GLY A 249 -18.23 14.63 8.25
N LYS A 250 -16.91 14.58 8.05
CA LYS A 250 -16.27 14.73 6.75
C LYS A 250 -15.37 13.54 6.45
N VAL A 251 -15.27 13.23 5.17
CA VAL A 251 -14.31 12.25 4.66
C VAL A 251 -13.24 13.01 3.89
N PHE A 252 -11.98 12.69 4.19
CA PHE A 252 -10.81 13.21 3.51
C PHE A 252 -10.16 12.09 2.71
N THR A 253 -9.72 12.41 1.50
CA THR A 253 -9.08 11.48 0.58
C THR A 253 -7.71 12.00 0.17
N THR A 254 -6.80 11.08 -0.14
CA THR A 254 -5.48 11.40 -0.66
C THR A 254 -5.03 10.33 -1.66
N ASP A 255 -4.27 10.76 -2.64
CA ASP A 255 -3.56 9.91 -3.61
C ASP A 255 -2.09 9.72 -3.22
N ASP A 256 -1.62 10.30 -2.12
CA ASP A 256 -0.26 10.08 -1.62
C ASP A 256 -0.12 8.70 -0.95
N LEU A 257 0.89 7.95 -1.38
CA LEU A 257 1.29 6.69 -0.76
C LEU A 257 2.37 6.93 0.31
N ASP A 258 2.29 6.18 1.40
CA ASP A 258 3.20 6.31 2.54
C ASP A 258 4.40 5.34 2.49
N GLY A 259 4.29 4.29 1.68
CA GLY A 259 5.27 3.22 1.55
C GLY A 259 5.43 2.32 2.77
N VAL A 260 4.54 2.44 3.76
CA VAL A 260 4.52 1.66 5.01
C VAL A 260 3.26 0.81 5.07
N SER A 261 2.12 1.42 4.78
CA SER A 261 0.82 0.78 4.75
C SER A 261 0.60 0.10 3.40
N SER A 262 -0.10 -1.04 3.40
CA SER A 262 -0.53 -1.68 2.14
C SER A 262 -1.51 -0.74 1.43
N PRO A 263 -1.32 -0.40 0.15
CA PRO A 263 -2.28 0.41 -0.62
C PRO A 263 -3.65 -0.27 -0.83
N GLY A 264 -3.85 -1.48 -0.31
CA GLY A 264 -5.08 -2.24 -0.37
C GLY A 264 -4.95 -3.48 -1.25
N SER A 265 -6.06 -3.91 -1.83
CA SER A 265 -6.10 -5.02 -2.78
C SER A 265 -7.20 -4.81 -3.81
N ARG A 266 -7.16 -5.58 -4.89
CA ARG A 266 -8.17 -5.60 -5.95
C ARG A 266 -8.35 -7.02 -6.45
N SER A 267 -9.56 -7.54 -6.43
CA SER A 267 -9.89 -8.85 -7.02
C SER A 267 -8.93 -9.99 -6.61
N GLY A 268 -8.48 -9.97 -5.35
CA GLY A 268 -7.53 -10.95 -4.80
C GLY A 268 -6.04 -10.65 -5.03
N ILE A 269 -5.72 -9.58 -5.76
CA ILE A 269 -4.35 -9.08 -5.94
C ILE A 269 -4.06 -8.06 -4.85
N SER A 270 -3.16 -8.40 -3.93
CA SER A 270 -2.72 -7.48 -2.88
C SER A 270 -1.74 -6.46 -3.45
N TYR A 271 -1.86 -5.20 -3.03
CA TYR A 271 -0.87 -4.17 -3.29
C TYR A 271 0.12 -4.18 -2.12
N PRO A 272 1.39 -4.56 -2.33
CA PRO A 272 2.37 -4.61 -1.26
C PRO A 272 2.78 -3.20 -0.83
N ALA A 273 3.06 -3.04 0.46
CA ALA A 273 3.73 -1.84 0.95
C ALA A 273 5.17 -1.82 0.44
N MET A 274 5.58 -0.73 -0.23
CA MET A 274 6.94 -0.52 -0.70
C MET A 274 7.47 0.81 -0.19
N ILE A 275 8.62 0.80 0.49
CA ILE A 275 9.20 2.01 1.09
C ILE A 275 9.51 3.08 0.05
N GLU A 276 9.69 2.69 -1.21
CA GLU A 276 9.90 3.55 -2.36
C GLU A 276 8.64 4.29 -2.83
N TYR A 277 7.46 3.88 -2.36
CA TYR A 277 6.19 4.58 -2.61
C TYR A 277 6.02 5.81 -1.72
N ALA A 278 6.79 5.93 -0.64
CA ALA A 278 6.68 7.05 0.29
C ALA A 278 6.78 8.41 -0.42
N GLY A 279 5.71 9.21 -0.34
CA GLY A 279 5.60 10.54 -0.94
C GLY A 279 5.33 10.54 -2.46
N ARG A 280 5.02 9.38 -3.05
CA ARG A 280 4.59 9.28 -4.45
C ARG A 280 3.07 9.31 -4.55
N LYS A 281 2.58 9.85 -5.66
CA LYS A 281 1.19 9.67 -6.05
C LYS A 281 0.93 8.22 -6.43
N THR A 282 -0.28 7.77 -6.12
CA THR A 282 -0.76 6.44 -6.47
C THR A 282 -1.04 6.36 -7.96
N GLU A 283 -0.62 5.26 -8.56
CA GLU A 283 -0.90 4.86 -9.93
C GLU A 283 -1.63 3.50 -9.94
N LEU A 284 -2.10 3.07 -8.77
CA LEU A 284 -2.70 1.77 -8.49
C LEU A 284 -4.24 1.78 -8.60
N ALA A 285 -4.85 2.95 -8.75
CA ALA A 285 -6.28 3.07 -8.96
C ALA A 285 -6.69 2.54 -10.34
N VAL A 286 -7.93 2.07 -10.44
CA VAL A 286 -8.52 1.57 -11.70
C VAL A 286 -8.99 2.73 -12.59
N PRO A 287 -9.23 2.53 -13.90
CA PRO A 287 -9.54 3.61 -14.85
C PRO A 287 -10.73 4.49 -14.43
N SER A 288 -11.75 3.88 -13.81
CA SER A 288 -12.96 4.56 -13.36
C SER A 288 -13.61 3.77 -12.23
N GLU A 289 -13.83 4.38 -11.08
CA GLU A 289 -14.47 3.71 -9.94
C GLU A 289 -15.26 4.71 -9.11
N SER A 290 -16.38 4.24 -8.56
CA SER A 290 -17.14 4.95 -7.55
C SER A 290 -16.86 4.32 -6.19
N MET A 291 -16.19 5.07 -5.31
CA MET A 291 -15.96 4.66 -3.93
C MET A 291 -17.15 5.05 -3.08
N THR A 292 -17.57 4.14 -2.20
CA THR A 292 -18.64 4.34 -1.22
C THR A 292 -18.16 3.96 0.17
N LEU A 293 -18.39 4.86 1.12
CA LEU A 293 -18.26 4.62 2.55
C LEU A 293 -19.67 4.65 3.15
N GLU A 294 -20.06 3.62 3.89
CA GLU A 294 -21.37 3.54 4.55
C GLU A 294 -21.19 3.22 6.02
N CYS A 295 -21.77 4.04 6.90
CA CYS A 295 -21.72 3.84 8.34
C CYS A 295 -22.48 2.56 8.69
N THR A 296 -21.76 1.59 9.23
CA THR A 296 -22.28 0.27 9.66
C THR A 296 -22.44 0.16 11.16
N GLN A 297 -21.77 1.03 11.92
CA GLN A 297 -21.90 1.15 13.36
C GLN A 297 -21.92 2.63 13.72
N ALA A 298 -23.02 3.08 14.31
CA ALA A 298 -23.24 4.46 14.72
C ALA A 298 -23.13 4.55 16.25
N ASP A 299 -21.91 4.80 16.71
CA ASP A 299 -21.57 5.10 18.11
C ASP A 299 -20.54 6.25 18.14
N GLU A 300 -19.88 6.44 19.29
CA GLU A 300 -18.84 7.47 19.47
C GLU A 300 -17.51 7.13 18.73
N ALA A 301 -17.45 5.98 18.06
CA ALA A 301 -16.30 5.48 17.32
C ALA A 301 -16.79 4.79 16.03
N ALA A 302 -17.58 5.53 15.25
CA ALA A 302 -18.31 5.01 14.10
C ALA A 302 -17.43 4.22 13.13
N GLU A 303 -17.97 3.10 12.63
CA GLU A 303 -17.31 2.22 11.67
C GLU A 303 -18.00 2.28 10.31
N PHE A 304 -17.21 2.50 9.26
CA PHE A 304 -17.68 2.59 7.89
C PHE A 304 -17.21 1.38 7.08
N SER A 305 -18.13 0.71 6.40
CA SER A 305 -17.78 -0.22 5.33
C SER A 305 -17.32 0.57 4.11
N TRP A 306 -16.17 0.22 3.57
CA TRP A 306 -15.61 0.84 2.38
C TRP A 306 -15.63 -0.13 1.22
N LYS A 307 -16.30 0.28 0.14
CA LYS A 307 -16.34 -0.45 -1.12
C LYS A 307 -16.01 0.43 -2.31
N GLY A 308 -15.38 -0.18 -3.30
CA GLY A 308 -15.16 0.37 -4.62
C GLY A 308 -16.00 -0.36 -5.67
N GLU A 309 -16.81 0.38 -6.41
CA GLU A 309 -17.68 -0.16 -7.46
C GLU A 309 -17.25 0.39 -8.82
N TYR A 310 -16.91 -0.51 -9.74
CA TYR A 310 -16.73 -0.15 -11.15
C TYR A 310 -18.11 0.10 -11.78
N PRO A 311 -18.27 1.11 -12.66
CA PRO A 311 -19.57 1.43 -13.27
C PRO A 311 -20.23 0.25 -14.00
N ASP A 312 -19.42 -0.64 -14.57
CA ASP A 312 -19.87 -1.92 -15.11
C ASP A 312 -19.75 -3.02 -14.03
N PRO A 313 -20.87 -3.59 -13.53
CA PRO A 313 -20.84 -4.65 -12.52
C PRO A 313 -20.26 -5.98 -13.04
N LEU A 314 -20.17 -6.16 -14.36
CA LEU A 314 -19.45 -7.28 -14.95
C LEU A 314 -17.95 -6.99 -15.10
N GLY A 315 -17.50 -5.82 -14.61
CA GLY A 315 -16.24 -5.17 -14.97
C GLY A 315 -16.25 -4.73 -16.43
N PRO A 316 -15.28 -3.90 -16.86
CA PRO A 316 -15.06 -3.81 -18.28
C PRO A 316 -14.79 -5.24 -18.79
N TYR A 317 -15.31 -5.54 -19.98
CA TYR A 317 -15.05 -6.81 -20.68
C TYR A 317 -15.78 -8.04 -20.12
N GLY A 318 -16.63 -7.90 -19.09
CA GLY A 318 -17.44 -9.00 -18.58
C GLY A 318 -16.65 -10.09 -17.84
N LEU A 319 -15.43 -9.77 -17.39
CA LEU A 319 -14.49 -10.70 -16.75
C LEU A 319 -14.58 -10.69 -15.22
N GLY A 320 -15.59 -10.02 -14.66
CA GLY A 320 -15.82 -9.88 -13.22
C GLY A 320 -15.59 -8.45 -12.74
N PRO A 321 -16.04 -8.10 -11.51
CA PRO A 321 -15.93 -6.74 -11.00
C PRO A 321 -14.46 -6.31 -10.96
N GLU A 322 -14.14 -5.27 -11.73
CA GLU A 322 -12.80 -4.67 -11.75
C GLU A 322 -12.60 -3.63 -10.67
N GLY A 323 -13.66 -3.26 -9.95
CA GLY A 323 -13.56 -2.38 -8.81
C GLY A 323 -12.67 -3.00 -7.73
N SER A 324 -12.20 -2.14 -6.83
CA SER A 324 -11.53 -2.52 -5.60
C SER A 324 -12.40 -3.45 -4.74
N GLY A 325 -13.73 -3.47 -4.97
CA GLY A 325 -14.66 -4.38 -4.31
C GLY A 325 -14.86 -4.00 -2.84
N GLU A 326 -15.13 -4.99 -1.98
CA GLU A 326 -15.10 -4.77 -0.54
C GLU A 326 -13.64 -4.58 -0.10
N ILE A 327 -13.31 -3.37 0.35
CA ILE A 327 -11.94 -3.01 0.75
C ILE A 327 -11.73 -3.34 2.22
N GLY A 328 -12.67 -2.94 3.08
CA GLY A 328 -12.58 -3.14 4.52
C GLY A 328 -13.38 -2.13 5.31
N THR A 329 -12.99 -1.95 6.58
CA THR A 329 -13.62 -1.02 7.51
C THR A 329 -12.70 0.17 7.76
N VAL A 330 -13.26 1.37 7.72
CA VAL A 330 -12.59 2.62 8.13
C VAL A 330 -13.25 3.08 9.42
N ARG A 331 -12.45 3.34 10.46
CA ARG A 331 -12.96 3.96 11.69
C ARG A 331 -12.89 5.48 11.57
N GLU A 332 -13.84 6.15 12.18
CA GLU A 332 -13.72 7.59 12.38
C GLU A 332 -12.55 7.92 13.31
N ILE A 333 -11.93 9.07 13.10
CA ILE A 333 -10.86 9.60 13.95
C ILE A 333 -11.52 10.33 15.11
N HIS A 334 -11.28 9.82 16.32
CA HIS A 334 -11.76 10.36 17.60
C HIS A 334 -10.82 9.95 18.74
N ASP A 335 -10.84 10.65 19.89
CA ASP A 335 -9.99 10.36 21.07
C ASP A 335 -10.02 8.87 21.47
N THR A 336 -11.19 8.26 21.41
CA THR A 336 -11.42 6.88 21.85
C THR A 336 -10.89 5.81 20.90
N THR A 337 -10.46 6.17 19.69
CA THR A 337 -10.19 5.18 18.63
C THR A 337 -8.74 4.74 18.56
N GLU A 338 -7.77 5.66 18.67
CA GLU A 338 -6.32 5.36 18.69
C GLU A 338 -5.57 6.51 19.39
N SER A 339 -5.37 6.42 20.72
CA SER A 339 -4.83 7.54 21.51
C SER A 339 -3.32 7.77 21.26
N ILE A 340 -2.98 8.43 20.15
CA ILE A 340 -1.63 9.00 19.91
C ILE A 340 -1.43 10.26 20.76
N LEU A 341 -2.50 11.01 20.96
CA LEU A 341 -2.54 12.20 21.79
C LEU A 341 -3.18 11.88 23.15
N THR A 342 -2.87 12.70 24.14
CA THR A 342 -3.53 12.71 25.46
C THR A 342 -4.52 13.86 25.51
N ASN A 343 -5.77 13.59 25.89
CA ASN A 343 -6.84 14.58 26.01
C ASN A 343 -6.96 15.48 24.75
N PRO A 344 -7.14 14.89 23.55
CA PRO A 344 -7.23 15.65 22.33
C PRO A 344 -8.63 16.23 22.07
N ASP A 345 -9.67 15.72 22.73
CA ASP A 345 -11.00 16.32 22.80
C ASP A 345 -11.09 17.48 23.83
N PHE A 346 -10.11 17.61 24.72
CA PHE A 346 -10.07 18.65 25.77
C PHE A 346 -11.19 18.51 26.80
N GLU A 347 -11.57 17.30 27.18
CA GLU A 347 -12.54 17.06 28.27
C GLU A 347 -11.90 17.15 29.68
N GLU A 348 -10.57 17.04 29.77
CA GLU A 348 -9.84 16.98 31.04
C GLU A 348 -8.98 18.22 31.33
N PHE A 349 -9.25 18.86 32.47
CA PHE A 349 -8.54 20.05 32.98
C PHE A 349 -8.34 19.92 34.50
N THR A 350 -7.40 19.07 34.93
CA THR A 350 -7.16 18.85 36.37
C THR A 350 -6.55 20.07 37.06
N THR A 351 -5.77 20.86 36.31
CA THR A 351 -5.33 22.20 36.71
C THR A 351 -6.18 23.23 35.97
N PRO A 352 -6.78 24.22 36.66
CA PRO A 352 -7.66 25.19 36.01
C PRO A 352 -7.00 25.83 34.77
N ASP A 353 -7.74 25.80 33.66
CA ASP A 353 -7.35 26.39 32.37
C ASP A 353 -6.07 25.79 31.72
N VAL A 354 -5.57 24.66 32.22
CA VAL A 354 -4.47 23.90 31.61
C VAL A 354 -5.00 22.55 31.15
N PRO A 355 -5.09 22.29 29.84
CA PRO A 355 -5.55 21.00 29.34
C PRO A 355 -4.55 19.91 29.72
N ASP A 356 -5.05 18.80 30.26
CA ASP A 356 -4.20 17.71 30.74
C ASP A 356 -3.33 17.13 29.60
N GLY A 357 -2.04 16.91 29.86
CA GLY A 357 -1.12 16.37 28.84
C GLY A 357 -0.59 17.39 27.83
N TRP A 358 -0.94 18.67 27.95
CA TRP A 358 -0.45 19.74 27.07
C TRP A 358 0.42 20.75 27.81
N ASP A 359 1.49 21.19 27.15
CA ASP A 359 2.39 22.23 27.66
C ASP A 359 1.98 23.60 27.11
N ILE A 360 1.86 24.61 27.98
CA ILE A 360 1.70 26.00 27.57
C ILE A 360 3.06 26.57 27.16
N VAL A 361 3.20 26.95 25.89
CA VAL A 361 4.43 27.51 25.32
C VAL A 361 4.39 29.04 25.29
N ALA A 362 3.23 29.63 25.00
CA ALA A 362 3.01 31.07 24.99
C ALA A 362 1.59 31.45 25.46
N GLY A 363 1.48 32.56 26.18
CA GLY A 363 0.26 32.95 26.91
C GLY A 363 0.24 32.42 28.33
N ALA A 364 -0.85 32.66 29.06
CA ALA A 364 -1.05 32.15 30.40
C ALA A 364 -2.46 31.55 30.58
N ALA A 365 -2.51 30.45 31.34
CA ALA A 365 -3.76 29.86 31.82
C ALA A 365 -4.56 30.89 32.63
N GLY A 366 -5.87 30.98 32.37
CA GLY A 366 -6.79 31.94 33.00
C GLY A 366 -6.69 33.37 32.47
N ASN A 367 -5.86 33.62 31.44
CA ASN A 367 -5.74 34.95 30.80
C ASN A 367 -5.85 34.87 29.28
N GLU A 368 -5.06 34.00 28.63
CA GLU A 368 -5.13 33.74 27.20
C GLU A 368 -5.66 32.35 26.87
N ILE A 369 -5.52 31.39 27.78
CA ILE A 369 -5.90 29.99 27.59
C ILE A 369 -6.92 29.65 28.68
N PHE A 370 -8.02 29.02 28.30
CA PHE A 370 -9.14 28.72 29.19
C PHE A 370 -9.74 27.35 28.92
N GLU A 371 -10.26 26.75 29.98
CA GLU A 371 -11.28 25.71 29.90
C GLU A 371 -12.62 26.38 29.53
N ASN A 372 -13.22 25.99 28.41
CA ASN A 372 -14.55 26.46 28.05
C ASN A 372 -15.60 25.38 28.31
N THR A 373 -16.64 25.72 29.08
CA THR A 373 -17.77 24.81 29.38
C THR A 373 -19.10 25.32 28.78
N ASN A 374 -19.05 26.32 27.91
CA ASN A 374 -20.24 26.82 27.24
C ASN A 374 -20.57 25.90 26.06
N LEU A 375 -21.67 25.14 26.17
CA LEU A 375 -22.06 24.13 25.17
C LEU A 375 -22.29 24.68 23.75
N ALA A 376 -22.47 26.00 23.57
CA ALA A 376 -22.54 26.59 22.23
C ALA A 376 -21.16 26.69 21.54
N ASP A 377 -20.09 26.63 22.33
CA ASP A 377 -18.69 26.73 21.93
C ASP A 377 -17.94 25.41 22.19
N VAL A 378 -18.68 24.31 22.29
CA VAL A 378 -18.21 22.93 22.44
C VAL A 378 -18.78 22.12 21.27
N SER A 379 -17.92 21.42 20.55
CA SER A 379 -18.27 20.58 19.40
C SER A 379 -18.84 19.24 19.89
N HIS A 380 -18.16 18.60 20.84
CA HIS A 380 -18.63 17.40 21.53
C HIS A 380 -18.20 17.39 22.99
N GLY A 381 -18.82 16.49 23.78
CA GLY A 381 -18.54 16.41 25.20
C GLY A 381 -19.11 17.60 25.98
N GLU A 382 -18.42 18.00 27.02
CA GLU A 382 -18.82 19.08 27.93
C GLU A 382 -17.89 20.30 27.83
N LYS A 383 -16.72 20.17 27.19
CA LYS A 383 -15.66 21.18 27.25
C LYS A 383 -14.95 21.37 25.92
N SER A 384 -14.23 22.47 25.82
CA SER A 384 -13.33 22.74 24.71
C SER A 384 -12.17 23.62 25.14
N LEU A 385 -11.10 23.62 24.35
CA LEU A 385 -9.99 24.54 24.54
C LEU A 385 -10.36 25.92 23.99
N LYS A 386 -10.20 26.97 24.79
CA LYS A 386 -10.42 28.35 24.36
C LYS A 386 -9.14 29.17 24.44
N TYR A 387 -8.82 29.81 23.33
CA TYR A 387 -7.88 30.92 23.28
C TYR A 387 -8.63 32.24 23.30
N THR A 388 -8.28 33.17 24.18
CA THR A 388 -8.76 34.56 24.16
C THR A 388 -7.60 35.53 24.00
N ALA A 389 -7.65 36.32 22.93
CA ALA A 389 -6.64 37.31 22.62
C ALA A 389 -6.64 38.47 23.63
N THR A 390 -5.47 38.80 24.17
CA THR A 390 -5.27 40.02 24.98
C THR A 390 -4.70 41.20 24.18
N GLY A 391 -4.37 40.99 22.90
CA GLY A 391 -3.65 41.94 22.04
C GLY A 391 -2.12 41.82 22.13
N GLY A 392 -1.61 40.77 22.79
CA GLY A 392 -0.19 40.40 22.85
C GLY A 392 0.32 39.59 21.65
N ALA A 393 1.55 39.05 21.75
CA ALA A 393 2.31 38.54 20.60
C ALA A 393 1.85 37.17 20.04
N SER A 394 1.52 36.17 20.89
CA SER A 394 1.02 34.85 20.48
C SER A 394 0.45 34.04 21.66
N ILE A 395 -0.44 33.09 21.36
CA ILE A 395 -0.96 32.06 22.28
C ILE A 395 -0.57 30.70 21.70
N GLU A 396 -0.01 29.80 22.50
CA GLU A 396 0.49 28.51 22.02
C GLU A 396 0.49 27.43 23.12
N ILE A 397 0.02 26.25 22.75
CA ILE A 397 0.23 25.01 23.48
C ILE A 397 0.87 23.96 22.57
N SER A 398 1.48 22.94 23.16
CA SER A 398 2.01 21.80 22.43
C SER A 398 1.95 20.50 23.21
N GLN A 399 1.96 19.38 22.50
CA GLN A 399 2.09 18.04 23.08
C GLN A 399 3.18 17.26 22.34
N SER A 400 4.06 16.62 23.10
CA SER A 400 5.16 15.82 22.55
C SER A 400 4.63 14.53 21.91
N ILE A 401 5.23 14.13 20.80
CA ILE A 401 4.88 12.90 20.06
C ILE A 401 6.08 11.96 20.11
N SER A 402 5.87 10.74 20.61
CA SER A 402 6.93 9.75 20.72
C SER A 402 7.08 8.95 19.43
N ASP A 403 8.31 8.54 19.14
CA ASP A 403 8.65 7.53 18.14
C ASP A 403 7.98 6.16 18.37
N SER A 404 7.47 5.91 19.58
CA SER A 404 6.69 4.70 19.90
C SER A 404 5.20 4.82 19.58
N THR A 405 4.69 6.05 19.39
CA THR A 405 3.27 6.33 19.10
C THR A 405 2.99 6.52 17.61
N VAL A 406 4.00 6.87 16.81
CA VAL A 406 3.87 7.05 15.36
C VAL A 406 4.96 6.30 14.60
N THR A 407 4.64 5.82 13.40
CA THR A 407 5.60 5.13 12.53
C THR A 407 6.22 6.13 11.55
N GLY A 408 7.55 6.15 11.45
CA GLY A 408 8.23 6.97 10.45
C GLY A 408 7.80 6.64 9.02
N LYS A 409 7.69 7.66 8.16
CA LYS A 409 7.17 7.62 6.77
C LYS A 409 5.68 7.34 6.63
N GLN A 410 5.02 6.76 7.63
CA GLN A 410 3.58 6.49 7.57
C GLN A 410 2.80 7.82 7.46
N LEU A 411 1.73 7.80 6.68
CA LEU A 411 0.87 8.95 6.47
C LEU A 411 -0.23 8.96 7.53
N TYR A 412 -0.43 10.11 8.15
CA TYR A 412 -1.47 10.34 9.15
C TYR A 412 -2.42 11.44 8.67
N LEU A 413 -3.69 11.34 9.04
CA LEU A 413 -4.64 12.43 8.96
C LEU A 413 -4.72 13.08 10.34
N VAL A 414 -4.51 14.38 10.41
CA VAL A 414 -4.73 15.19 11.61
C VAL A 414 -5.92 16.10 11.38
N SER A 415 -6.84 16.17 12.34
CA SER A 415 -8.05 16.97 12.25
C SER A 415 -8.38 17.69 13.54
N ALA A 416 -9.11 18.81 13.45
CA ALA A 416 -9.67 19.52 14.59
C ALA A 416 -10.99 20.19 14.21
N GLN A 417 -11.86 20.38 15.19
CA GLN A 417 -13.02 21.28 15.08
C GLN A 417 -12.62 22.67 15.55
N ILE A 418 -12.88 23.66 14.70
CA ILE A 418 -12.50 25.05 14.97
C ILE A 418 -13.73 25.92 14.88
N LEU A 419 -13.91 26.76 15.89
CA LEU A 419 -14.90 27.84 15.96
C LEU A 419 -14.18 29.12 16.39
N ALA A 420 -14.65 30.28 15.94
CA ALA A 420 -14.10 31.55 16.36
C ALA A 420 -15.17 32.63 16.50
N ASP A 421 -14.89 33.61 17.34
CA ASP A 421 -15.71 34.81 17.43
C ASP A 421 -15.71 35.55 16.08
N SER A 422 -16.84 36.18 15.76
CA SER A 422 -16.88 37.08 14.60
C SER A 422 -15.99 38.32 14.77
N GLY A 423 -15.47 38.84 13.66
CA GLY A 423 -14.75 40.12 13.63
C GLY A 423 -13.30 40.06 14.10
N ILE A 424 -12.63 38.93 13.95
CA ILE A 424 -11.18 38.82 14.14
C ILE A 424 -10.48 39.39 12.90
N GLY A 425 -9.70 40.46 13.08
CA GLY A 425 -9.05 41.19 11.99
C GLY A 425 -7.54 40.95 11.86
N SER A 426 -6.92 40.27 12.82
CA SER A 426 -5.46 40.13 12.89
C SER A 426 -5.02 38.82 13.52
N GLY A 427 -3.90 38.29 13.01
CA GLY A 427 -3.26 37.05 13.44
C GLY A 427 -3.43 35.88 12.47
N THR A 428 -2.79 34.76 12.77
CA THR A 428 -2.89 33.50 12.03
C THR A 428 -3.02 32.35 13.02
N PHE A 429 -4.07 31.55 12.86
CA PHE A 429 -4.27 30.31 13.60
C PHE A 429 -3.59 29.15 12.87
N LEU A 430 -2.89 28.30 13.62
CA LEU A 430 -2.01 27.27 13.09
C LEU A 430 -2.10 25.98 13.93
N ILE A 431 -2.24 24.84 13.26
CA ILE A 431 -2.00 23.51 13.84
C ILE A 431 -1.01 22.78 12.92
N GLN A 432 0.14 22.37 13.47
CA GLN A 432 1.20 21.70 12.71
C GLN A 432 2.15 20.91 13.62
N PHE A 433 2.95 20.01 13.04
CA PHE A 433 4.09 19.42 13.74
C PHE A 433 5.32 20.32 13.68
N GLU A 434 6.10 20.30 14.76
CA GLU A 434 7.41 20.93 14.86
C GLU A 434 8.42 19.95 15.46
N GLY A 435 9.69 20.05 15.08
CA GLY A 435 10.77 19.23 15.61
C GLY A 435 12.07 19.47 14.85
N THR A 436 13.20 19.09 15.43
CA THR A 436 14.52 19.30 14.82
C THR A 436 14.62 18.54 13.49
N GLY A 437 14.93 19.27 12.41
CA GLY A 437 15.10 18.68 11.07
C GLY A 437 13.79 18.37 10.33
N TYR A 438 12.64 18.68 10.92
CA TYR A 438 11.35 18.61 10.27
C TYR A 438 10.88 20.02 9.88
N THR A 439 10.31 20.17 8.68
CA THR A 439 9.68 21.42 8.23
C THR A 439 8.39 21.03 7.52
N PRO A 440 7.22 21.39 8.08
CA PRO A 440 5.95 20.99 7.50
C PRO A 440 5.78 21.58 6.10
N GLY A 441 5.31 20.75 5.16
CA GLY A 441 4.89 21.21 3.85
C GLY A 441 3.74 22.21 3.92
N SER A 442 3.46 22.92 2.82
CA SER A 442 2.34 23.88 2.78
C SER A 442 0.97 23.23 2.99
N THR A 443 0.85 21.94 2.71
CA THR A 443 -0.37 21.13 2.87
C THR A 443 -0.36 20.28 4.14
N GLU A 444 0.73 20.27 4.90
CA GLU A 444 0.89 19.45 6.12
C GLU A 444 0.59 20.26 7.39
N LYS A 445 -0.40 21.16 7.31
CA LYS A 445 -0.81 22.02 8.41
C LYS A 445 -2.21 22.58 8.19
N ILE A 446 -2.87 22.93 9.29
CA ILE A 446 -4.02 23.84 9.26
C ILE A 446 -3.48 25.24 9.49
N GLU A 447 -3.53 26.09 8.47
CA GLU A 447 -3.17 27.51 8.58
C GLU A 447 -4.35 28.36 8.14
N ILE A 448 -4.93 29.13 9.07
CA ILE A 448 -6.12 29.94 8.83
C ILE A 448 -5.79 31.39 9.16
N ALA A 449 -5.84 32.24 8.13
CA ALA A 449 -5.77 33.69 8.32
C ALA A 449 -6.99 34.16 9.12
N SER A 450 -6.80 35.11 10.03
CA SER A 450 -7.85 35.52 10.98
C SER A 450 -9.18 35.92 10.36
N ALA A 451 -9.17 36.57 9.19
CA ALA A 451 -10.39 36.96 8.49
C ALA A 451 -11.19 35.78 7.91
N SER A 452 -10.60 34.57 7.89
CA SER A 452 -11.18 33.32 7.37
C SER A 452 -11.48 32.31 8.47
N LEU A 453 -11.30 32.67 9.74
CA LEU A 453 -11.68 31.82 10.86
C LEU A 453 -13.21 31.59 10.85
N PRO A 454 -13.66 30.34 11.05
CA PRO A 454 -15.07 29.99 10.92
C PRO A 454 -15.86 30.44 12.15
N THR A 455 -17.07 30.99 11.95
CA THR A 455 -17.96 31.43 13.04
C THR A 455 -19.02 30.40 13.43
N ALA A 456 -18.86 29.17 12.94
CA ALA A 456 -19.54 27.95 13.34
C ALA A 456 -18.47 26.85 13.35
N PHE A 457 -18.66 25.78 14.12
CA PHE A 457 -17.70 24.67 14.09
C PHE A 457 -17.51 24.16 12.66
N ASP A 458 -16.26 24.14 12.22
CA ASP A 458 -15.86 23.66 10.92
C ASP A 458 -14.66 22.73 11.08
N THR A 459 -14.82 21.52 10.57
CA THR A 459 -13.78 20.50 10.60
C THR A 459 -12.67 20.86 9.63
N ARG A 460 -11.46 20.99 10.15
CA ARG A 460 -10.23 21.24 9.40
C ARG A 460 -9.30 20.06 9.59
N ALA A 461 -8.64 19.65 8.51
CA ALA A 461 -7.73 18.52 8.55
C ALA A 461 -6.60 18.68 7.53
N PHE A 462 -5.52 17.93 7.75
CA PHE A 462 -4.40 17.83 6.84
C PHE A 462 -3.77 16.44 6.90
N PHE A 463 -3.23 16.00 5.78
CA PHE A 463 -2.39 14.80 5.73
C PHE A 463 -0.94 15.18 6.01
N VAL A 464 -0.21 14.33 6.73
CA VAL A 464 1.21 14.53 7.01
C VAL A 464 1.96 13.21 6.92
N ALA A 465 3.08 13.22 6.19
CA ALA A 465 3.98 12.08 6.17
C ALA A 465 4.98 12.24 7.32
N MET A 466 4.98 11.29 8.25
CA MET A 466 5.91 11.36 9.39
C MET A 466 7.36 11.27 8.90
N PRO A 467 8.31 12.00 9.51
CA PRO A 467 9.70 11.92 9.11
C PRO A 467 10.24 10.48 9.27
N ALA A 468 11.18 10.08 8.42
CA ALA A 468 11.73 8.73 8.46
C ALA A 468 12.39 8.37 9.79
N SER A 469 12.89 9.37 10.52
CA SER A 469 13.33 9.26 11.90
C SER A 469 12.60 10.34 12.69
N ILE A 470 11.78 9.94 13.65
CA ILE A 470 11.02 10.85 14.50
C ILE A 470 11.99 11.57 15.45
N PRO A 471 12.12 12.91 15.39
CA PRO A 471 12.98 13.65 16.31
C PRO A 471 12.51 13.48 17.76
N SER A 472 13.42 13.50 18.73
CA SER A 472 13.06 13.40 20.15
C SER A 472 12.31 14.63 20.69
N ASP A 473 12.36 15.75 19.95
CA ASP A 473 11.64 17.00 20.23
C ASP A 473 10.42 17.19 19.32
N PHE A 474 9.97 16.12 18.64
CA PHE A 474 8.82 16.14 17.75
C PHE A 474 7.53 16.36 18.56
N LYS A 475 6.72 17.33 18.14
CA LYS A 475 5.52 17.76 18.87
C LYS A 475 4.46 18.29 17.92
N LEU A 476 3.19 18.14 18.33
CA LEU A 476 2.07 18.84 17.72
C LEU A 476 1.90 20.19 18.41
N VAL A 477 1.74 21.26 17.63
CA VAL A 477 1.63 22.64 18.12
C VAL A 477 0.32 23.25 17.66
N ILE A 478 -0.39 23.91 18.59
CA ILE A 478 -1.59 24.71 18.32
C ILE A 478 -1.26 26.16 18.69
N ARG A 479 -1.20 27.04 17.70
CA ARG A 479 -0.72 28.42 17.84
C ARG A 479 -1.66 29.43 17.22
N TRP A 480 -1.92 30.53 17.92
CA TRP A 480 -2.50 31.74 17.36
C TRP A 480 -1.48 32.88 17.44
N SER A 481 -0.89 33.21 16.29
CA SER A 481 0.23 34.14 16.16
C SER A 481 -0.17 35.47 15.52
N GLY A 482 0.73 36.47 15.47
CA GLY A 482 0.55 37.67 14.65
C GLY A 482 -0.35 38.75 15.26
N THR A 483 -0.29 38.92 16.58
CA THR A 483 -1.12 39.86 17.35
C THR A 483 -2.63 39.66 17.15
N PRO A 484 -3.19 38.59 17.71
CA PRO A 484 -4.62 38.34 17.73
C PRO A 484 -5.47 39.54 18.16
N THR A 485 -6.65 39.73 17.56
CA THR A 485 -7.55 40.85 17.89
C THR A 485 -8.05 40.76 19.34
N SER A 486 -7.66 41.72 20.19
CA SER A 486 -7.97 41.72 21.63
C SER A 486 -9.47 41.53 21.93
N GLY A 487 -9.78 40.70 22.93
CA GLY A 487 -11.12 40.35 23.37
C GLY A 487 -11.86 39.33 22.50
N LYS A 488 -11.20 38.76 21.48
CA LYS A 488 -11.76 37.73 20.61
C LYS A 488 -11.20 36.36 20.94
N SER A 489 -12.00 35.34 20.66
CA SER A 489 -11.67 33.96 20.99
C SER A 489 -11.68 33.04 19.79
N VAL A 490 -10.85 32.00 19.89
CA VAL A 490 -10.87 30.80 19.04
C VAL A 490 -11.07 29.60 19.97
N TYR A 491 -11.95 28.70 19.58
CA TYR A 491 -12.30 27.48 20.28
C TYR A 491 -11.83 26.30 19.44
N ILE A 492 -11.20 25.33 20.10
CA ILE A 492 -10.64 24.13 19.51
C ILE A 492 -11.22 22.94 20.26
N ASP A 493 -11.65 21.95 19.51
CA ASP A 493 -12.27 20.74 20.04
C ASP A 493 -12.04 19.56 19.08
N ASP A 494 -12.27 18.34 19.54
CA ASP A 494 -12.12 17.07 18.81
C ASP A 494 -10.85 17.00 17.96
N LEU A 495 -9.70 17.29 18.57
CA LEU A 495 -8.44 17.05 17.88
C LEU A 495 -8.29 15.54 17.69
N GLY A 496 -7.85 15.14 16.51
CA GLY A 496 -7.73 13.74 16.14
C GLY A 496 -6.49 13.52 15.30
N ILE A 497 -5.84 12.38 15.51
CA ILE A 497 -4.78 11.89 14.64
C ILE A 497 -4.94 10.38 14.50
N ALA A 498 -4.90 9.89 13.27
CA ALA A 498 -4.91 8.47 12.99
C ALA A 498 -4.11 8.17 11.72
N PRO A 499 -3.53 6.95 11.60
CA PRO A 499 -2.95 6.50 10.35
C PRO A 499 -4.01 6.48 9.25
N VAL A 500 -3.61 6.84 8.03
CA VAL A 500 -4.50 6.80 6.86
C VAL A 500 -4.84 5.35 6.52
N THR A 501 -6.12 5.07 6.29
CA THR A 501 -6.55 3.75 5.82
C THR A 501 -6.53 3.72 4.30
N TYR A 502 -5.87 2.73 3.70
CA TYR A 502 -5.73 2.62 2.26
C TYR A 502 -6.64 1.54 1.64
N GLY A 503 -7.06 1.79 0.40
CA GLY A 503 -7.93 0.92 -0.36
C GLY A 503 -7.94 1.28 -1.84
N GLY A 504 -7.71 0.31 -2.72
CA GLY A 504 -7.65 0.56 -4.17
C GLY A 504 -6.55 1.55 -4.58
N GLY A 505 -5.50 1.70 -3.76
CA GLY A 505 -4.45 2.71 -3.95
C GLY A 505 -4.79 4.10 -3.43
N ILE A 506 -5.98 4.34 -2.88
CA ILE A 506 -6.41 5.63 -2.34
C ILE A 506 -6.30 5.61 -0.82
N GLY A 507 -5.86 6.70 -0.20
CA GLY A 507 -5.91 6.90 1.25
C GLY A 507 -7.19 7.61 1.68
N VAL A 508 -7.82 7.16 2.76
CA VAL A 508 -9.03 7.73 3.34
C VAL A 508 -8.85 7.95 4.84
N GLY A 509 -9.40 9.05 5.34
CA GLY A 509 -9.69 9.24 6.76
C GLY A 509 -11.06 9.87 6.95
N ILE A 510 -11.76 9.46 8.01
CA ILE A 510 -13.10 9.94 8.33
C ILE A 510 -13.01 10.71 9.63
N VAL A 511 -13.50 11.93 9.64
CA VAL A 511 -13.49 12.79 10.82
C VAL A 511 -14.92 13.08 11.21
N ARG A 512 -15.23 12.85 12.47
CA ARG A 512 -16.53 13.16 13.04
C ARG A 512 -16.81 14.66 12.99
N GLY A 513 -18.07 15.04 12.82
CA GLY A 513 -18.54 16.43 12.94
C GLY A 513 -19.43 16.57 14.18
N PRO A 514 -19.83 17.79 14.60
CA PRO A 514 -20.60 18.04 15.83
C PRO A 514 -21.89 17.20 16.00
N THR A 515 -22.44 16.71 14.89
CA THR A 515 -23.51 15.71 14.90
C THR A 515 -22.92 14.35 14.54
N ILE A 516 -23.07 13.40 15.47
CA ILE A 516 -22.59 12.01 15.31
C ILE A 516 -23.16 11.35 14.05
N PHE A 517 -22.40 10.43 13.47
CA PHE A 517 -22.88 9.66 12.34
C PHE A 517 -24.06 8.77 12.72
N GLY A 518 -25.03 8.69 11.82
CA GLY A 518 -26.14 7.74 11.88
C GLY A 518 -25.83 6.46 11.12
N LEU A 519 -26.51 5.36 11.47
CA LEU A 519 -26.44 4.12 10.73
C LEU A 519 -26.94 4.34 9.29
N GLY A 520 -26.16 3.94 8.30
CA GLY A 520 -26.45 4.15 6.88
C GLY A 520 -26.05 5.52 6.33
N ASP A 521 -25.42 6.39 7.14
CA ASP A 521 -24.78 7.60 6.63
C ASP A 521 -23.76 7.22 5.55
N ARG A 522 -23.84 7.87 4.38
CA ARG A 522 -23.09 7.47 3.20
C ARG A 522 -22.25 8.62 2.65
N PHE A 523 -21.04 8.31 2.22
CA PHE A 523 -20.18 9.20 1.47
C PHE A 523 -19.76 8.53 0.17
N THR A 524 -19.71 9.30 -0.91
CA THR A 524 -19.29 8.80 -2.22
C THR A 524 -18.32 9.73 -2.89
N PHE A 525 -17.34 9.18 -3.61
CA PHE A 525 -16.44 9.93 -4.47
C PHE A 525 -16.03 9.09 -5.68
N SER A 526 -15.74 9.75 -6.79
CA SER A 526 -15.23 9.09 -7.99
C SER A 526 -13.71 9.05 -7.98
N VAL A 527 -13.14 7.98 -8.51
CA VAL A 527 -11.73 7.86 -8.83
C VAL A 527 -11.63 7.62 -10.33
N SER A 528 -10.69 8.29 -10.98
CA SER A 528 -10.39 8.07 -12.40
C SER A 528 -8.89 7.96 -12.59
N ASN A 529 -8.47 7.19 -13.59
CA ASN A 529 -7.08 7.01 -13.92
C ASN A 529 -6.86 7.11 -15.44
N THR A 530 -5.96 7.99 -15.87
CA THR A 530 -5.46 8.02 -17.26
C THR A 530 -4.17 7.24 -17.31
N GLU A 531 -4.15 6.13 -18.04
CA GLU A 531 -3.18 5.08 -17.77
C GLU A 531 -2.02 5.02 -18.77
N GLY A 532 -0.79 4.88 -18.26
CA GLY A 532 0.33 4.37 -19.04
C GLY A 532 0.17 2.87 -19.29
N VAL A 533 0.54 2.37 -20.47
CA VAL A 533 0.28 0.98 -20.91
C VAL A 533 1.03 -0.03 -20.03
N PHE A 534 2.32 0.21 -19.77
CA PHE A 534 3.07 -0.66 -18.85
C PHE A 534 2.56 -0.54 -17.43
N GLN A 535 2.22 0.66 -16.98
CA GLN A 535 1.79 0.93 -15.62
C GLN A 535 0.44 0.25 -15.32
N ALA A 536 -0.53 0.35 -16.23
CA ALA A 536 -1.80 -0.37 -16.17
C ALA A 536 -1.58 -1.89 -16.06
N ALA A 537 -0.73 -2.43 -16.92
CA ALA A 537 -0.45 -3.86 -16.95
C ALA A 537 0.23 -4.36 -15.68
N PHE A 538 1.20 -3.63 -15.13
CA PHE A 538 1.88 -4.01 -13.88
C PHE A 538 0.95 -3.94 -12.67
N ARG A 539 0.08 -2.93 -12.61
CA ARG A 539 -0.98 -2.85 -11.60
C ARG A 539 -1.93 -4.05 -11.71
N GLU A 540 -2.42 -4.35 -12.91
CA GLU A 540 -3.37 -5.45 -13.13
C GLU A 540 -2.79 -6.83 -12.89
N MET A 541 -1.56 -7.07 -13.35
CA MET A 541 -0.94 -8.40 -13.28
C MET A 541 -0.35 -8.67 -11.90
N PHE A 542 0.21 -7.65 -11.26
CA PHE A 542 1.10 -7.84 -10.12
C PHE A 542 0.77 -6.95 -8.93
N GLY A 543 -0.14 -5.99 -9.07
CA GLY A 543 -0.54 -5.12 -7.96
C GLY A 543 0.53 -4.10 -7.57
N VAL A 544 1.43 -3.73 -8.48
CA VAL A 544 2.53 -2.79 -8.18
C VAL A 544 2.54 -1.63 -9.16
N GLN A 545 3.01 -0.48 -8.69
CA GLN A 545 3.45 0.62 -9.55
C GLN A 545 4.96 0.59 -9.70
N LEU A 546 5.45 0.89 -10.91
CA LEU A 546 6.87 0.99 -11.22
C LEU A 546 7.31 2.47 -11.20
N PRO A 547 8.62 2.77 -11.23
CA PRO A 547 9.07 4.13 -11.46
C PRO A 547 8.54 4.66 -12.79
N SER A 548 7.92 5.82 -12.75
CA SER A 548 7.20 6.40 -13.89
C SER A 548 7.60 7.86 -14.14
N SER A 549 7.26 8.38 -15.31
CA SER A 549 7.43 9.79 -15.69
C SER A 549 6.60 10.14 -16.92
N SER A 550 6.13 11.38 -17.02
CA SER A 550 5.60 12.00 -18.25
C SER A 550 6.59 12.10 -19.42
N SER A 551 7.85 11.73 -19.22
CA SER A 551 8.86 11.60 -20.28
C SER A 551 9.66 10.31 -20.06
N PRO A 552 9.05 9.15 -20.29
CA PRO A 552 9.61 7.89 -19.86
C PRO A 552 10.83 7.49 -20.68
N THR A 553 11.75 6.76 -20.06
CA THR A 553 12.90 6.17 -20.76
C THR A 553 12.54 4.87 -21.49
N ILE A 554 11.48 4.19 -21.03
CA ILE A 554 10.93 2.98 -21.61
C ILE A 554 9.57 3.34 -22.24
N SER A 555 9.51 3.27 -23.56
CA SER A 555 8.30 3.67 -24.31
C SER A 555 7.21 2.61 -24.28
N ASP A 556 5.97 3.04 -24.03
CA ASP A 556 4.75 2.23 -24.16
C ASP A 556 4.55 1.65 -25.56
N THR A 557 5.21 2.18 -26.61
CA THR A 557 5.16 1.61 -27.97
C THR A 557 5.68 0.17 -28.04
N LEU A 558 6.43 -0.29 -27.03
CA LEU A 558 6.83 -1.70 -26.90
C LEU A 558 5.66 -2.63 -26.53
N ALA A 559 4.56 -2.07 -26.03
CA ALA A 559 3.39 -2.79 -25.51
C ALA A 559 2.05 -2.45 -26.21
N GLN A 560 2.07 -1.55 -27.21
CA GLN A 560 0.91 -1.18 -28.04
C GLN A 560 0.73 -2.09 -29.25
#